data_AF-A0A9X5LVR3-F1
#
_entry.id   AF-A0A9X5LVR3-F1
#
_cell.length_a   1.000
_cell.length_b   1.000
_cell.length_c   1.000
_cell.angle_alpha   90.00
_cell.angle_beta   90.00
_cell.angle_gamma   90.00
#
_symmetry.space_group_name_H-M   'P 1'
#
loop_
_entity.id
_entity.type
_entity.pdbx_description
1 polymer ?
#
loop_
_entity_poly.entity_id
_entity_poly.type
_entity_poly.pdbx_seq_one_letter_code
_entity_poly.pdbx_strand_id
1 'polypeptide(L)' 'MHVVDNPNNVTLVIDPSQGKQTYQFLIHRLASMGMTITANGNNSLIFHGRGWTGAYTASADAAALTLRTGPVG' A
#
# COMPACT_ATOMS: atom_id res chain seq x y z
N MET A 1 7.52 10.78 -27.21
CA MET A 1 6.80 9.55 -26.84
C MET A 1 6.83 9.47 -25.33
N HIS A 2 5.75 9.87 -24.64
CA HIS A 2 5.66 9.73 -23.19
C HIS A 2 5.23 8.29 -22.90
N VAL A 3 6.19 7.43 -22.55
CA VAL A 3 5.88 6.11 -22.02
C VAL A 3 5.28 6.33 -20.64
N VAL A 4 3.97 6.13 -20.52
CA VAL A 4 3.31 6.08 -19.22
C VAL A 4 3.73 4.75 -18.59
N ASP A 5 4.72 4.80 -17.70
CA ASP A 5 5.38 3.60 -17.15
C ASP A 5 4.46 2.77 -16.23
N ASN A 6 3.30 3.31 -15.82
CA ASN A 6 2.40 2.58 -14.93
C ASN A 6 0.94 3.09 -15.06
N PRO A 7 0.19 2.67 -16.10
CA PRO A 7 -1.16 3.19 -16.35
C PRO A 7 -2.18 2.85 -15.24
N ASN A 8 -1.87 1.92 -14.34
CA ASN A 8 -2.78 1.44 -13.30
C ASN A 8 -2.16 1.48 -11.89
N ASN A 9 -1.58 2.62 -11.50
CA ASN A 9 -1.07 2.83 -10.15
C ASN A 9 -1.80 4.00 -9.47
N VAL A 10 -2.39 3.74 -8.31
CA VAL A 10 -2.98 4.76 -7.45
C VAL A 10 -2.04 4.96 -6.27
N THR A 11 -1.52 6.17 -6.10
CA THR A 11 -0.71 6.56 -4.95
C THR A 11 -1.47 7.57 -4.12
N LEU A 12 -1.63 7.29 -2.83
CA LEU A 12 -2.14 8.22 -1.83
C LEU A 12 -0.97 8.62 -0.92
N VAL A 13 -0.72 9.93 -0.85
CA VAL A 13 0.22 10.52 0.13
C VAL A 13 -0.57 10.93 1.36
N ILE A 14 -0.05 10.56 2.52
CA ILE A 14 -0.68 10.77 3.82
C ILE A 14 0.25 11.65 4.64
N ASP A 15 -0.33 12.47 5.52
CA ASP A 15 0.44 13.22 6.49
C ASP A 15 1.31 12.24 7.34
N PRO A 16 2.63 12.44 7.44
CA PRO A 16 3.51 11.54 8.18
C PRO A 16 3.09 11.34 9.64
N SER A 17 2.46 12.34 10.27
CA SER A 17 1.95 12.25 11.64
C SER A 17 0.86 11.17 11.80
N GLN A 18 0.15 10.84 10.73
CA GLN A 18 -0.88 9.79 10.69
C GLN A 18 -0.32 8.45 10.22
N GLY A 19 0.98 8.37 9.88
CA GLY A 19 1.59 7.23 9.22
C GLY A 19 1.49 5.94 10.04
N LYS A 20 1.81 6.00 11.33
CA LYS A 20 1.72 4.84 12.23
C LYS A 20 0.28 4.41 12.49
N GLN A 21 -0.64 5.37 12.64
CA GLN A 21 -2.06 5.07 12.84
C GLN A 21 -2.67 4.40 11.61
N THR A 22 -2.32 4.87 10.42
CA THR A 22 -2.78 4.29 9.16
C THR A 22 -2.24 2.86 8.97
N TYR A 23 -0.95 2.64 9.27
CA TYR A 23 -0.37 1.30 9.30
C TYR A 23 -1.16 0.35 10.21
N GLN A 24 -1.44 0.77 11.45
CA GLN A 24 -2.21 -0.02 12.42
C GLN A 24 -3.64 -0.30 11.94
N PHE A 25 -4.29 0.69 11.31
CA PHE A 25 -5.60 0.49 10.71
C PHE A 25 -5.57 -0.57 9.60
N LEU A 26 -4.59 -0.48 8.70
CA LEU A 26 -4.46 -1.38 7.55
C LEU A 26 -4.22 -2.84 7.99
N ILE A 27 -3.31 -3.09 8.95
CA ILE A 27 -3.05 -4.46 9.42
C ILE A 27 -4.30 -5.15 9.97
N HIS A 28 -5.24 -4.40 10.56
CA HIS A 28 -6.46 -4.95 11.15
C HIS A 28 -7.61 -5.07 10.15
N ARG A 29 -7.60 -4.30 9.05
CA ARG A 29 -8.72 -4.24 8.11
C ARG A 29 -8.49 -4.97 6.81
N LEU A 30 -7.26 -5.07 6.32
CA LEU A 30 -6.95 -5.66 5.02
C LEU A 30 -7.52 -7.09 4.86
N ALA A 31 -7.40 -7.93 5.88
CA ALA A 31 -7.96 -9.28 5.86
C ALA A 31 -9.49 -9.27 5.66
N SER A 32 -10.22 -8.43 6.40
CA SER A 32 -11.67 -8.29 6.26
C SER A 32 -12.12 -7.73 4.91
N MET A 33 -11.21 -7.09 4.16
CA MET A 33 -11.45 -6.56 2.83
C MET A 33 -11.17 -7.57 1.71
N GLY A 34 -10.70 -8.78 2.05
CA GLY A 34 -10.29 -9.82 1.10
C GLY A 34 -8.87 -9.64 0.57
N MET A 35 -8.02 -8.95 1.33
CA MET A 35 -6.59 -8.79 1.03
C MET A 35 -5.75 -9.66 1.95
N THR A 36 -4.66 -10.21 1.43
CA THR A 36 -3.67 -10.99 2.15
C THR A 36 -2.40 -10.17 2.32
N ILE A 37 -1.90 -10.04 3.54
CA ILE A 37 -0.61 -9.39 3.84
C ILE A 37 0.52 -10.41 3.63
N THR A 38 1.51 -10.08 2.82
CA THR A 38 2.68 -10.93 2.52
C THR A 38 3.96 -10.44 3.17
N ALA A 39 4.04 -9.14 3.51
CA ALA A 39 5.12 -8.58 4.31
C ALA A 39 4.56 -7.55 5.30
N ASN A 40 5.07 -7.56 6.53
CA ASN A 40 4.59 -6.72 7.62
C ASN A 40 5.73 -6.40 8.60
N GLY A 41 6.10 -5.13 8.71
CA GLY A 41 7.11 -4.68 9.66
C GLY A 41 7.61 -3.27 9.38
N ASN A 42 8.24 -2.63 10.37
CA ASN A 42 8.82 -1.29 10.23
C ASN A 42 7.87 -0.23 9.66
N ASN A 43 6.59 -0.25 10.08
CA ASN A 43 5.53 0.61 9.53
C ASN A 43 5.34 0.48 8.00
N SER A 44 5.70 -0.68 7.44
CA SER A 44 5.56 -1.00 6.03
C SER A 44 4.80 -2.31 5.83
N LEU A 45 4.00 -2.36 4.77
CA LEU A 45 3.17 -3.50 4.40
C LEU A 45 3.32 -3.79 2.92
N ILE A 46 3.31 -5.08 2.57
CA ILE A 46 2.99 -5.54 1.22
C ILE A 46 1.78 -6.46 1.34
N PHE A 47 0.81 -6.27 0.47
CA PHE A 47 -0.42 -7.04 0.48
C PHE A 47 -0.98 -7.21 -0.93
N HIS A 48 -1.79 -8.23 -1.16
CA HIS A 48 -2.45 -8.46 -2.44
C HIS A 48 -3.83 -9.08 -2.24
N GLY A 49 -4.69 -8.96 -3.24
CA GLY A 49 -6.03 -9.51 -3.21
C GLY A 49 -6.93 -8.80 -4.20
N ARG A 50 -7.99 -9.49 -4.64
CA ARG A 50 -9.03 -8.91 -5.51
C ARG A 50 -8.48 -8.26 -6.79
N GLY A 51 -7.39 -8.79 -7.35
CA GLY A 51 -6.73 -8.26 -8.55
C GLY A 51 -5.78 -7.07 -8.30
N TRP A 52 -5.53 -6.72 -7.04
CA TRP A 52 -4.65 -5.63 -6.64
C TRP A 52 -3.42 -6.15 -5.89
N THR A 53 -2.30 -5.47 -6.11
CA THR A 53 -1.13 -5.50 -5.21
C THR A 53 -1.00 -4.12 -4.59
N GLY A 54 -0.83 -4.05 -3.28
CA GLY A 54 -0.63 -2.81 -2.56
C GLY A 54 0.63 -2.83 -1.70
N ALA A 55 1.19 -1.64 -1.52
CA ALA A 55 2.28 -1.41 -0.59
C ALA A 55 2.00 -0.15 0.23
N TYR A 56 2.29 -0.22 1.53
CA TYR A 56 2.24 0.92 2.43
C TYR A 56 3.60 1.12 3.05
N THR A 57 4.04 2.36 3.21
CA THR A 57 5.25 2.70 3.98
C THR A 57 5.02 4.00 4.73
N ALA A 58 5.43 4.04 6.00
CA ALA A 58 5.52 5.26 6.78
C ALA A 58 6.88 5.41 7.47
N SER A 59 7.40 6.62 7.46
CA SER A 59 8.58 7.10 8.19
C SER A 59 8.22 8.41 8.93
N ALA A 60 9.21 9.04 9.56
CA ALA A 60 9.03 10.35 10.18
C ALA A 60 8.68 11.46 9.17
N ASP A 61 9.13 11.30 7.91
CA ASP A 61 9.05 12.36 6.89
C ASP A 61 7.99 12.09 5.81
N ALA A 62 7.52 10.84 5.69
CA ALA A 62 6.60 10.45 4.63
C ALA A 62 5.67 9.31 5.06
N ALA A 63 4.44 9.33 4.55
CA ALA A 63 3.56 8.17 4.56
C ALA A 63 2.88 8.04 3.19
N ALA A 64 2.90 6.84 2.62
CA ALA A 64 2.32 6.58 1.32
C ALA A 64 1.72 5.18 1.20
N LEU A 65 0.60 5.12 0.49
CA LEU A 65 -0.07 3.88 0.07
C LEU A 65 -0.07 3.84 -1.45
N THR A 66 0.36 2.72 -2.02
CA THR A 66 0.26 2.45 -3.46
C THR A 66 -0.61 1.24 -3.70
N LEU A 67 -1.39 1.28 -4.78
CA LEU A 67 -2.20 0.17 -5.27
C LEU A 67 -2.00 0.06 -6.77
N ARG A 68 -1.65 -1.13 -7.23
CA ARG A 68 -1.50 -1.44 -8.66
C ARG A 68 -2.31 -2.66 -9.07
N THR A 69 -2.89 -2.61 -10.26
CA THR A 69 -3.44 -3.81 -10.91
C THR A 69 -2.41 -4.42 -11.85
N GLY A 70 -2.29 -5.74 -11.85
CA GLY A 70 -1.43 -6.46 -12.78
C GLY A 70 -0.97 -7.81 -12.21
N PRO A 71 -0.33 -8.66 -13.03
CA PRO A 71 0.19 -9.95 -12.57
C PRO A 71 1.13 -9.76 -11.38
N VAL A 72 1.05 -10.68 -10.41
CA VAL A 72 2.11 -10.86 -9.43
C VAL A 72 3.32 -11.35 -10.22
N GLY A 73 4.31 -10.48 -10.41
CA GLY A 73 5.59 -10.84 -11.01
C GLY A 73 6.37 -11.79 -10.12
#